data_AF-A0A2S2BVM1-F1
#
_entry.id   AF-A0A2S2BVM1-F1
#
_cell.length_a   1.000
_cell.length_b   1.000
_cell.length_c   1.000
_cell.angle_alpha   90.00
_cell.angle_beta   90.00
_cell.angle_gamma   90.00
#
_symmetry.space_group_name_H-M   'P 1'
#
loop_
_entity.id
_entity.type
_entity.pdbx_description
1 polymer ?
#
loop_
_entity_poly.entity_id
_entity_poly.type
_entity_poly.pdbx_seq_one_letter_code
_entity_poly.pdbx_strand_id
1 'polypeptide(L)'
;MTDIHRSDAHRTGSPGSTPAGRSDNVDDLSTVQLVERLTEQVSQLVRTEVSSALTEVKEKGTRVGIGVGVSGAGLLLLLFGLATLVATAVLGLSTALEPWIAALIVAAVLIIAGSITAAVGGRRAKNALPPVPEQTTRSVRADVDTVKEGFR
;
A
#
# COMPACT_ATOMS: atom_id res chain seq x y z
N MET A 1 -37.66 -1.91 -29.56
CA MET A 1 -38.39 -3.09 -29.07
C MET A 1 -38.05 -3.20 -27.60
N THR A 2 -38.89 -2.92 -26.62
CA THR A 2 -40.32 -3.30 -26.56
C THR A 2 -41.05 -2.43 -25.52
N ASP A 3 -42.20 -1.96 -25.97
CA ASP A 3 -43.44 -1.55 -25.34
C ASP A 3 -43.57 -0.97 -23.92
N ILE A 4 -43.95 0.31 -23.91
CA ILE A 4 -45.18 0.88 -23.33
C ILE A 4 -45.93 0.04 -22.28
N HIS A 5 -45.91 0.52 -21.03
CA HIS A 5 -47.02 0.32 -20.10
C HIS A 5 -47.75 1.64 -19.86
N ARG A 6 -48.96 1.64 -20.42
CA ARG A 6 -50.06 2.59 -20.29
C ARG A 6 -50.52 2.68 -18.83
N SER A 7 -50.72 3.90 -18.33
CA SER A 7 -51.67 4.13 -17.24
C SER A 7 -52.27 5.53 -17.38
N ASP A 8 -53.23 5.64 -18.31
CA ASP A 8 -54.19 6.72 -18.34
C ASP A 8 -55.40 6.29 -17.52
N ALA A 9 -55.70 7.00 -16.44
CA ALA A 9 -57.03 7.50 -16.10
C ALA A 9 -57.10 7.92 -14.62
N HIS A 10 -57.19 9.23 -14.38
CA HIS A 10 -58.18 9.71 -13.42
C HIS A 10 -58.65 11.13 -13.80
N ARG A 11 -59.97 11.30 -13.72
CA ARG A 11 -60.78 12.41 -14.21
C ARG A 11 -60.87 13.60 -13.23
N THR A 12 -60.98 14.79 -13.82
CA THR A 12 -61.91 15.92 -13.53
C THR A 12 -61.91 16.63 -12.16
N GLY A 13 -61.82 17.97 -12.18
CA GLY A 13 -62.39 18.83 -11.12
C GLY A 13 -61.84 20.27 -11.02
N SER A 14 -62.41 21.17 -11.82
CA SER A 14 -62.62 22.64 -11.65
C SER A 14 -61.50 23.66 -11.34
N PRO A 15 -61.60 24.88 -11.95
CA PRO A 15 -60.68 26.00 -11.76
C PRO A 15 -61.13 26.97 -10.65
N GLY A 16 -60.17 27.57 -9.94
CA GLY A 16 -60.38 28.79 -9.17
C GLY A 16 -60.08 28.69 -7.68
N SER A 17 -58.85 29.05 -7.32
CA SER A 17 -58.55 29.89 -6.17
C SER A 17 -57.07 30.24 -6.23
N THR A 18 -56.77 31.37 -6.86
CA THR A 18 -55.50 32.06 -6.71
C THR A 18 -55.39 32.50 -5.25
N PRO A 19 -54.50 31.93 -4.43
CA PRO A 19 -54.10 32.57 -3.19
C PRO A 19 -53.10 33.65 -3.62
N ALA A 20 -53.61 34.86 -3.84
CA ALA A 20 -52.76 36.03 -3.73
C ALA A 20 -52.21 36.03 -2.30
N GLY A 21 -50.88 36.02 -2.15
CA GLY A 21 -50.23 36.25 -0.87
C GLY A 21 -49.41 35.08 -0.33
N ARG A 22 -48.34 34.73 -1.04
CA ARG A 22 -47.08 34.35 -0.38
C ARG A 22 -45.90 34.65 -1.30
N SER A 23 -45.67 35.93 -1.55
CA SER A 23 -44.29 36.40 -1.78
C SER A 23 -43.53 36.32 -0.46
N ASP A 24 -43.40 35.11 0.10
CA ASP A 24 -42.35 34.86 1.08
C ASP A 24 -41.08 34.75 0.26
N ASN A 25 -40.38 35.88 0.11
CA ASN A 25 -38.92 35.92 0.08
C ASN A 25 -38.25 34.74 -0.66
N VAL A 26 -38.54 34.59 -1.96
CA VAL A 26 -37.87 33.58 -2.81
C VAL A 26 -36.39 33.92 -3.00
N ASP A 27 -36.03 35.20 -2.81
CA ASP A 27 -34.65 35.69 -2.80
C ASP A 27 -33.94 35.50 -1.43
N ASP A 28 -34.70 35.13 -0.39
CA ASP A 28 -34.22 34.94 0.98
C ASP A 28 -34.22 33.48 1.44
N LEU A 29 -34.46 32.53 0.51
CA LEU A 29 -33.89 31.17 0.55
C LEU A 29 -32.38 31.24 0.27
N SER A 30 -31.76 32.19 0.98
CA SER A 30 -30.56 32.92 0.65
C SER A 30 -29.34 32.08 0.90
N THR A 31 -28.20 32.60 0.44
CA THR A 31 -26.80 32.27 0.76
C THR A 31 -26.56 31.25 1.89
N VAL A 32 -27.29 31.33 3.01
CA VAL A 32 -27.33 30.33 4.09
C VAL A 32 -27.59 28.90 3.59
N GLN A 33 -28.63 28.64 2.78
CA GLN A 33 -28.93 27.30 2.24
C GLN A 33 -27.87 26.81 1.24
N LEU A 34 -27.21 27.73 0.52
CA LEU A 34 -26.13 27.39 -0.40
C LEU A 34 -24.86 26.98 0.34
N VAL A 35 -24.53 27.71 1.41
CA VAL A 35 -23.41 27.39 2.32
C VAL A 35 -23.66 26.06 3.04
N GLU A 36 -24.89 25.79 3.47
CA GLU A 36 -25.27 24.51 4.08
C GLU A 36 -25.11 23.35 3.08
N ARG A 37 -25.59 23.50 1.84
CA ARG A 37 -25.42 22.47 0.79
C ARG A 37 -23.98 22.30 0.33
N LEU A 38 -23.18 23.35 0.28
CA LEU A 38 -21.75 23.27 -0.03
C LEU A 38 -20.99 22.55 1.08
N THR A 39 -21.31 22.86 2.35
CA THR A 39 -20.70 22.19 3.52
C THR A 39 -21.06 20.71 3.55
N GLU A 40 -22.32 20.37 3.24
CA GLU A 40 -22.77 18.98 3.10
C GLU A 40 -22.03 18.25 1.97
N GLN A 41 -21.91 18.86 0.79
CA GLN A 41 -21.20 18.28 -0.37
C GLN A 41 -19.70 18.11 -0.11
N VAL A 42 -19.05 19.09 0.51
CA VAL A 42 -17.63 19.00 0.90
C VAL A 42 -17.45 17.89 1.93
N SER A 43 -18.35 17.79 2.92
CA SER A 43 -18.31 16.71 3.91
C SER A 43 -18.50 15.33 3.28
N GLN A 44 -19.42 15.21 2.32
CA GLN A 44 -19.64 13.97 1.58
C GLN A 44 -18.44 13.61 0.68
N LEU A 45 -17.83 14.59 0.02
CA LEU A 45 -16.65 14.39 -0.81
C LEU A 45 -15.46 13.91 0.02
N VAL A 46 -15.18 14.59 1.15
CA VAL A 46 -14.11 14.19 2.08
C VAL A 46 -14.35 12.78 2.60
N ARG A 47 -15.59 12.45 3.03
CA ARG A 47 -15.93 11.10 3.49
C ARG A 47 -15.73 10.04 2.40
N THR A 48 -16.07 10.37 1.16
CA THR A 48 -15.92 9.48 0.01
C THR A 48 -14.46 9.25 -0.32
N GLU A 49 -13.65 10.32 -0.39
CA GLU A 49 -12.23 10.24 -0.71
C GLU A 49 -11.46 9.49 0.38
N VAL A 50 -11.78 9.74 1.65
CA VAL A 50 -11.22 8.97 2.78
C VAL A 50 -11.63 7.50 2.68
N SER A 51 -12.89 7.20 2.36
CA SER A 51 -13.35 5.80 2.20
C SER A 51 -12.66 5.10 1.02
N SER A 52 -12.40 5.83 -0.07
CA SER A 52 -11.70 5.33 -1.25
C SER A 52 -10.23 5.06 -0.92
N ALA A 53 -9.54 6.03 -0.31
CA ALA A 53 -8.16 5.90 0.13
C ALA A 53 -7.99 4.76 1.15
N LEU A 54 -8.91 4.60 2.10
CA LEU A 54 -8.89 3.49 3.07
C LEU A 54 -9.03 2.13 2.36
N THR A 55 -9.90 2.04 1.36
CA THR A 55 -10.07 0.81 0.57
C THR A 55 -8.79 0.49 -0.21
N GLU A 56 -8.22 1.47 -0.89
CA GLU A 56 -6.99 1.29 -1.67
C GLU A 56 -5.79 0.90 -0.79
N VAL A 57 -5.63 1.55 0.38
CA VAL A 57 -4.60 1.21 1.36
C VAL A 57 -4.80 -0.22 1.87
N LYS A 58 -6.03 -0.63 2.17
CA LYS A 58 -6.34 -1.99 2.61
C LYS A 58 -5.99 -3.01 1.53
N GLU A 59 -6.41 -2.80 0.29
CA GLU A 59 -6.12 -3.71 -0.82
C GLU A 59 -4.62 -3.82 -1.11
N LYS A 60 -3.92 -2.68 -1.19
CA LYS A 60 -2.47 -2.64 -1.37
C LYS A 60 -1.75 -3.31 -0.18
N GLY A 61 -2.19 -3.00 1.04
CA GLY A 61 -1.64 -3.56 2.27
C GLY A 61 -1.82 -5.07 2.37
N THR A 62 -3.01 -5.58 2.06
CA THR A 62 -3.27 -7.03 2.04
C THR A 62 -2.44 -7.73 0.97
N ARG A 63 -2.35 -7.19 -0.25
CA ARG A 63 -1.56 -7.80 -1.32
C ARG A 63 -0.07 -7.85 -0.97
N VAL A 64 0.47 -6.76 -0.45
CA VAL A 64 1.86 -6.70 0.03
C VAL A 64 2.06 -7.65 1.21
N GLY A 65 1.14 -7.68 2.17
CA GLY A 65 1.20 -8.54 3.35
C GLY A 65 1.19 -10.03 3.00
N ILE A 66 0.33 -10.46 2.07
CA ILE A 66 0.31 -11.83 1.55
C ILE A 66 1.63 -12.13 0.83
N GLY A 67 2.11 -11.20 -0.01
CA GLY A 67 3.38 -11.35 -0.71
C GLY A 67 4.56 -11.55 0.23
N VAL A 68 4.67 -10.73 1.28
CA VAL A 68 5.70 -10.84 2.32
C VAL A 68 5.52 -12.12 3.13
N GLY A 69 4.29 -12.47 3.50
CA GLY A 69 3.99 -13.68 4.28
C GLY A 69 4.37 -14.97 3.53
N VAL A 70 3.93 -15.11 2.28
CA VAL A 70 4.26 -16.27 1.43
C VAL A 70 5.75 -16.32 1.12
N SER A 71 6.37 -15.17 0.80
CA SER A 71 7.83 -15.12 0.57
C SER A 71 8.61 -15.50 1.82
N GLY A 72 8.18 -15.03 3.00
CA GLY A 72 8.77 -15.41 4.29
C GLY A 72 8.66 -16.90 4.56
N ALA A 73 7.47 -17.49 4.35
CA ALA A 73 7.28 -18.93 4.49
C ALA A 73 8.15 -19.73 3.50
N GLY A 74 8.25 -19.29 2.24
CA GLY A 74 9.13 -19.90 1.24
C GLY A 74 10.61 -19.84 1.65
N LEU A 75 11.08 -18.69 2.16
CA LEU A 75 12.45 -18.54 2.68
C LEU A 75 12.72 -19.47 3.86
N LEU A 76 11.76 -19.64 4.78
CA LEU A 76 11.89 -20.59 5.89
C LEU A 76 11.99 -22.04 5.40
N LEU A 77 11.14 -22.44 4.44
CA LEU A 77 11.20 -23.78 3.86
C LEU A 77 12.54 -24.03 3.14
N LEU A 78 13.03 -23.05 2.38
CA LEU A 78 14.34 -23.12 1.74
C LEU A 78 15.47 -23.21 2.78
N LEU A 79 15.37 -22.48 3.89
CA LEU A 79 16.34 -22.56 5.00
C LEU A 79 16.37 -23.96 5.61
N PHE A 80 15.22 -24.54 5.94
CA PHE A 80 15.15 -25.92 6.47
C PHE A 80 15.61 -26.96 5.46
N GLY A 81 15.25 -26.80 4.18
CA GLY A 81 15.72 -27.66 3.10
C GLY A 81 17.24 -27.62 2.96
N LEU A 82 17.85 -26.42 2.99
CA LEU A 82 19.29 -26.24 2.96
C LEU A 82 19.95 -26.86 4.20
N ALA A 83 19.43 -26.62 5.41
CA ALA A 83 19.94 -27.24 6.63
C ALA A 83 19.90 -28.77 6.57
N THR A 84 18.83 -29.33 6.00
CA THR A 84 18.69 -30.78 5.79
C THR A 84 19.73 -31.30 4.79
N LEU A 85 19.96 -30.61 3.67
CA LEU A 85 21.01 -30.96 2.71
C LEU A 85 22.41 -30.90 3.32
N VAL A 86 22.69 -29.90 4.16
CA VAL A 86 23.94 -29.81 4.92
C VAL A 86 24.10 -31.02 5.84
N ALA A 87 23.06 -31.37 6.60
CA ALA A 87 23.07 -32.56 7.44
C ALA A 87 23.30 -33.85 6.62
N THR A 88 22.63 -34.00 5.47
CA THR A 88 22.85 -35.12 4.54
C THR A 88 24.29 -35.18 4.05
N ALA A 89 24.90 -34.05 3.69
CA ALA A 89 26.29 -34.00 3.25
C ALA A 89 27.26 -34.42 4.37
N VAL A 90 27.04 -33.94 5.60
CA VAL A 90 27.83 -34.33 6.78
C VAL A 90 27.68 -35.82 7.06
N LEU A 91 26.45 -36.35 7.10
CA LEU A 91 26.18 -37.77 7.34
C LEU A 91 26.79 -38.64 6.24
N GLY A 92 26.64 -38.26 4.97
CA GLY A 92 27.25 -38.97 3.85
C GLY A 92 28.76 -39.03 3.94
N LEU A 93 29.41 -37.90 4.21
CA LEU A 93 30.88 -37.83 4.34
C LEU A 93 31.38 -38.54 5.60
N SER A 94 30.57 -38.59 6.67
CA SER A 94 30.88 -39.32 7.90
C SER A 94 30.93 -40.85 7.73
N THR A 95 30.49 -41.39 6.58
CA THR A 95 30.69 -42.80 6.26
C THR A 95 32.13 -43.14 5.89
N ALA A 96 32.92 -42.14 5.49
CA ALA A 96 34.33 -42.30 5.09
C ALA A 96 35.33 -41.68 6.09
N LEU A 97 34.89 -40.71 6.90
CA LEU A 97 35.71 -39.95 7.84
C LEU A 97 35.00 -39.81 9.19
N GLU A 98 35.73 -39.48 10.25
CA GLU A 98 35.13 -39.19 11.56
C GLU A 98 34.13 -37.99 11.49
N PRO A 99 33.01 -38.03 12.24
CA PRO A 99 31.90 -37.06 12.03
C PRO A 99 32.28 -35.59 12.20
N TRP A 100 33.21 -35.27 13.12
CA TRP A 100 33.60 -33.89 13.36
C TRP A 100 34.41 -33.30 12.20
N ILE A 101 35.23 -34.09 11.50
CA ILE A 101 35.99 -33.65 10.33
C ILE A 101 35.07 -33.46 9.14
N ALA A 102 34.11 -34.38 8.95
CA ALA A 102 33.09 -34.25 7.94
C ALA A 102 32.31 -32.93 8.09
N ALA A 103 31.89 -32.59 9.33
CA ALA A 103 31.23 -31.33 9.63
C ALA A 103 32.10 -30.10 9.33
N LEU A 104 33.40 -30.14 9.69
CA LEU A 104 34.32 -29.03 9.40
C LEU A 104 34.55 -28.82 7.90
N ILE A 105 34.67 -29.89 7.12
CA ILE A 105 34.84 -29.78 5.66
C ILE A 105 33.61 -29.13 5.03
N VAL A 106 32.41 -29.61 5.37
CA VAL A 106 31.16 -29.04 4.84
C VAL A 106 31.01 -27.58 5.26
N ALA A 107 31.32 -27.24 6.53
CA ALA A 107 31.30 -25.88 7.01
C ALA A 107 32.28 -24.96 6.25
N ALA A 108 33.51 -25.42 6.00
CA ALA A 108 34.50 -24.65 5.25
C ALA A 108 34.04 -24.35 3.82
N VAL A 109 33.47 -25.35 3.13
CA VAL A 109 32.92 -25.18 1.77
C VAL A 109 31.78 -24.15 1.77
N LEU A 110 30.85 -24.23 2.73
CA LEU A 110 29.73 -23.30 2.85
C LEU A 110 30.20 -21.88 3.17
N ILE A 111 31.21 -21.71 4.04
CA ILE A 111 31.78 -20.39 4.35
C ILE A 111 32.40 -19.76 3.10
N ILE A 112 33.15 -20.54 2.31
CA ILE A 112 33.77 -20.05 1.07
C ILE A 112 32.67 -19.64 0.07
N ALA A 113 31.72 -20.55 -0.21
CA ALA A 113 30.62 -20.28 -1.14
C ALA A 113 29.75 -19.11 -0.69
N GLY A 114 29.44 -19.04 0.61
CA GLY A 114 28.68 -17.97 1.23
C GLY A 114 29.39 -16.63 1.14
N SER A 115 30.70 -16.59 1.41
CA SER A 115 31.51 -15.37 1.30
C SER A 115 31.54 -14.83 -0.14
N ILE A 116 31.70 -15.71 -1.14
CA ILE A 116 31.66 -15.32 -2.55
C ILE A 116 30.28 -14.77 -2.91
N THR A 117 29.22 -15.49 -2.55
CA THR A 117 27.84 -15.09 -2.86
C THR A 117 27.48 -13.77 -2.18
N ALA A 118 27.86 -13.57 -0.92
CA ALA A 118 27.67 -12.32 -0.19
C ALA A 118 28.44 -11.16 -0.82
N ALA A 119 29.69 -11.39 -1.25
CA ALA A 119 30.49 -10.37 -1.92
C ALA A 119 29.87 -9.95 -3.27
N VAL A 120 29.42 -10.91 -4.08
CA VAL A 120 28.77 -10.64 -5.38
C VAL A 120 27.41 -9.97 -5.18
N GLY A 121 26.59 -10.48 -4.26
CA GLY A 121 25.29 -9.93 -3.92
C GLY A 121 25.40 -8.50 -3.39
N GLY A 122 26.34 -8.25 -2.47
CA GLY A 122 26.59 -6.92 -1.93
C GLY A 122 27.05 -5.92 -3.00
N ARG A 123 27.89 -6.34 -3.96
CA ARG A 123 28.28 -5.50 -5.11
C ARG A 123 27.09 -5.18 -6.02
N ARG A 124 26.26 -6.18 -6.34
CA ARG A 124 25.08 -5.98 -7.19
C ARG A 124 24.04 -5.09 -6.50
N ALA A 125 23.78 -5.28 -5.21
CA ALA A 125 22.87 -4.44 -4.45
C ALA A 125 23.32 -2.98 -4.46
N LYS A 126 24.60 -2.71 -4.21
CA LYS A 126 25.17 -1.35 -4.28
C LYS A 126 25.02 -0.70 -5.65
N ASN A 127 25.09 -1.49 -6.73
CA ASN A 127 24.93 -0.98 -8.10
C ASN A 127 23.46 -0.89 -8.56
N ALA A 128 22.55 -1.59 -7.87
CA ALA A 128 21.11 -1.60 -8.18
C ALA A 128 20.33 -0.52 -7.45
N LEU A 129 20.88 0.06 -6.38
CA LEU A 129 20.34 1.31 -5.84
C LEU A 129 20.64 2.42 -6.85
N PRO A 130 19.62 3.14 -7.36
CA PRO A 130 19.87 4.32 -8.18
C PRO A 130 20.78 5.27 -7.38
N PRO A 131 21.80 5.88 -8.02
CA PRO A 131 22.65 6.85 -7.33
C PRO A 131 21.75 7.87 -6.67
N VAL A 132 21.86 8.03 -5.36
CA VAL A 132 21.05 8.98 -4.59
C VAL A 132 21.22 10.32 -5.29
N PRO A 133 20.17 10.94 -5.86
CA PRO A 133 20.35 12.13 -6.67
C PRO A 133 21.02 13.19 -5.79
N GLU A 134 22.21 13.65 -6.17
CA GLU A 134 22.97 14.59 -5.34
C GLU A 134 22.17 15.86 -5.02
N GLN A 135 21.22 16.20 -5.89
CA GLN A 135 20.31 17.33 -5.70
C GLN A 135 19.35 17.10 -4.52
N THR A 136 18.83 15.88 -4.34
CA THR A 136 17.91 15.52 -3.25
C THR A 136 18.61 15.43 -1.91
N THR A 137 19.88 15.01 -1.88
CA THR A 137 20.66 14.99 -0.63
C THR A 137 21.14 16.39 -0.23
N ARG A 138 21.43 17.26 -1.20
CA ARG A 138 21.74 18.69 -0.95
C ARG A 138 20.52 19.46 -0.45
N SER A 139 19.33 19.25 -1.04
CA SER A 139 18.11 19.93 -0.59
C SER A 139 17.72 19.50 0.83
N VAL A 140 17.80 18.20 1.14
CA VAL A 140 17.53 17.69 2.50
C VAL A 140 18.56 18.21 3.52
N ARG A 141 19.84 18.36 3.14
CA ARG A 141 20.85 18.99 4.02
C ARG A 141 20.56 20.47 4.24
N ALA A 142 20.25 21.21 3.18
CA ALA A 142 19.90 22.63 3.27
C ALA A 142 18.67 22.87 4.15
N ASP A 143 17.65 22.00 4.04
CA ASP A 143 16.45 22.06 4.89
C ASP A 143 16.78 21.76 6.36
N VAL A 144 17.66 20.78 6.63
CA VAL A 144 18.10 20.46 8.01
C VAL A 144 18.94 21.57 8.62
N ASP A 145 19.81 22.20 7.83
CA ASP A 145 20.65 23.31 8.28
C ASP A 145 19.81 24.56 8.57
N THR A 146 18.83 24.87 7.71
CA THR A 146 17.87 25.98 7.92
C THR A 146 17.04 25.77 9.20
N VAL A 147 16.59 24.54 9.46
CA VAL A 147 15.88 24.20 10.70
C VAL A 147 16.78 24.35 11.92
N LYS A 148 18.05 23.92 11.84
CA LYS A 148 19.03 24.09 12.93
C LYS A 148 19.36 25.56 13.22
N GLU A 149 19.46 26.38 12.20
CA GLU A 149 19.71 27.83 12.33
C GLU A 149 18.51 28.54 12.96
N GLY A 150 17.29 28.11 12.67
CA GLY A 150 16.07 28.66 13.30
C GLY A 150 15.90 28.32 14.80
N PHE A 151 16.67 27.37 15.34
CA PHE A 151 16.65 26.99 16.76
C PHE A 151 17.76 27.64 17.61
N ARG A 152 18.57 28.55 17.04
CA ARG A 152 19.66 29.24 17.74
C ARG A 152 19.42 30.75 17.81
#